data_AF-A0A8H4SKJ2-F1
#
_entry.id   AF-A0A8H4SKJ2-F1
#
_cell.length_a   1.000
_cell.length_b   1.000
_cell.length_c   1.000
_cell.angle_alpha   90.00
_cell.angle_beta   90.00
_cell.angle_gamma   90.00
#
_symmetry.space_group_name_H-M   'P 1'
#
loop_
_entity.id
_entity.type
_entity.pdbx_description
1 polymer ?
#
loop_
_entity_poly.entity_id
_entity_poly.type
_entity_poly.pdbx_seq_one_letter_code
_entity_poly.pdbx_strand_id
1 'polypeptide(L)'
;MAITFKVDRKKHQVKMETWEWNSNVPNPHLFQSCVIEKTGDKITVSQYQFTIPFNYMLQRPAKYPRETDVQLEKQHLINVAASVWPGEKT
;
A
#
# COMPACT_ATOMS: atom_id res chain seq x y z
N MET A 1 -0.07 14.44 -1.77
CA MET A 1 0.32 13.05 -1.50
C MET A 1 -0.16 12.18 -2.65
N ALA A 2 0.53 11.09 -2.95
CA ALA A 2 0.13 10.09 -3.94
C ALA A 2 0.46 8.69 -3.40
N ILE A 3 -0.40 7.72 -3.69
CA ILE A 3 -0.15 6.32 -3.36
C ILE A 3 0.13 5.59 -4.67
N THR A 4 1.26 4.90 -4.75
CA THR A 4 1.67 4.15 -5.93
C THR A 4 1.70 2.66 -5.63
N PHE A 5 1.22 1.87 -6.59
CA PHE A 5 1.29 0.42 -6.58
C PHE A 5 2.16 -0.05 -7.73
N LYS A 6 3.24 -0.77 -7.43
CA LYS A 6 4.10 -1.40 -8.42
C LYS A 6 3.97 -2.92 -8.29
N VAL A 7 3.61 -3.57 -9.38
CA VAL A 7 3.45 -5.03 -9.43
C VAL A 7 4.53 -5.60 -10.34
N ASP A 8 5.41 -6.44 -9.78
CA ASP A 8 6.32 -7.30 -10.54
C ASP A 8 5.79 -8.73 -10.49
N ARG A 9 5.15 -9.15 -11.60
CA ARG A 9 4.59 -10.50 -11.72
C ARG A 9 5.63 -11.59 -11.87
N LYS A 10 6.84 -11.27 -12.36
CA LYS A 10 7.91 -12.25 -12.55
C LYS A 10 8.54 -12.62 -11.22
N LYS A 11 8.74 -11.62 -10.36
CA LYS A 11 9.29 -11.81 -9.01
C LYS A 11 8.23 -12.08 -7.95
N HIS A 12 6.95 -12.13 -8.34
CA HIS A 12 5.81 -12.14 -7.42
C HIS A 12 6.00 -11.13 -6.29
N GLN A 13 6.18 -9.86 -6.66
CA GLN A 13 6.36 -8.76 -5.73
C GLN A 13 5.31 -7.68 -5.99
N VAL A 14 4.75 -7.14 -4.93
CA VAL A 14 3.92 -5.94 -4.94
C VAL A 14 4.53 -4.93 -3.99
N LYS A 15 4.82 -3.74 -4.49
CA LYS A 15 5.33 -2.63 -3.72
C LYS A 15 4.29 -1.52 -3.67
N MET A 16 3.96 -1.10 -2.46
CA MET A 16 3.08 0.04 -2.19
C MET A 16 3.92 1.15 -1.58
N GLU A 17 3.78 2.37 -2.09
CA GLU A 17 4.51 3.53 -1.60
C GLU A 17 3.59 4.72 -1.48
N THR A 18 3.77 5.51 -0.44
CA THR A 18 3.12 6.81 -0.25
C THR A 18 4.16 7.90 -0.44
N TRP A 19 3.90 8.81 -1.35
CA TRP A 19 4.76 9.94 -1.67
C TRP A 19 4.10 11.24 -1.23
N GLU A 20 4.85 12.09 -0.55
CA GLU A 20 4.39 13.39 -0.08
C GLU A 20 5.15 14.53 -0.75
N TRP A 21 4.40 15.56 -1.17
CA TRP A 21 4.93 16.81 -1.69
C TRP A 21 4.80 17.84 -0.60
N ASN A 22 5.92 18.47 -0.26
CA ASN A 22 5.97 19.62 0.62
C ASN A 22 6.28 20.84 -0.24
N SER A 23 5.56 21.94 -0.07
CA SER A 23 5.82 23.20 -0.79
C SER A 23 7.25 23.71 -0.59
N ASN A 24 7.93 23.27 0.46
CA ASN A 24 9.29 23.65 0.82
C ASN A 24 10.36 22.69 0.28
N VAL A 25 9.99 21.59 -0.35
CA VAL A 25 10.93 20.58 -0.87
C VAL A 25 10.63 20.33 -2.34
N PRO A 26 11.59 20.55 -3.26
CA PRO A 26 11.33 20.46 -4.70
C PRO A 26 10.98 19.04 -5.18
N ASN A 27 11.35 18.01 -4.42
CA ASN A 27 11.14 16.61 -4.77
C ASN A 27 10.12 15.94 -3.83
N PRO A 28 9.26 15.06 -4.35
CA PRO A 28 8.43 14.21 -3.51
C PRO A 28 9.31 13.32 -2.64
N HIS A 29 8.95 13.18 -1.37
CA HIS A 29 9.65 12.29 -0.46
C HIS A 29 8.79 11.06 -0.16
N LEU A 30 9.45 9.92 0.03
CA LEU A 30 8.80 8.67 0.38
C LEU A 30 8.40 8.72 1.86
N PHE A 31 7.10 8.66 2.12
CA PHE A 31 6.52 8.72 3.47
C PHE A 31 6.30 7.33 4.05
N GLN A 32 5.72 6.42 3.27
CA GLN A 32 5.50 5.02 3.64
C GLN A 32 5.90 4.11 2.48
N SER A 33 6.39 2.92 2.80
CA SER A 33 6.67 1.87 1.84
C SER A 33 6.27 0.54 2.46
N CYS A 34 5.64 -0.32 1.67
CA CYS A 34 5.31 -1.69 2.04
C CYS A 34 5.64 -2.59 0.85
N VAL A 35 6.35 -3.69 1.11
CA VAL A 35 6.72 -4.66 0.08
C VAL A 35 6.16 -6.03 0.45
N ILE A 36 5.40 -6.60 -0.47
CA ILE A 36 4.79 -7.92 -0.36
C ILE A 36 5.44 -8.81 -1.41
N GLU A 37 5.99 -9.94 -0.99
CA GLU A 37 6.75 -10.86 -1.85
C GLU A 37 6.25 -12.29 -1.64
N LYS A 38 6.23 -13.08 -2.72
CA LYS A 38 5.99 -14.53 -2.66
C LYS A 38 7.24 -15.28 -3.12
N THR A 39 7.75 -16.15 -2.26
CA THR A 39 8.87 -17.06 -2.54
C THR A 39 8.40 -18.49 -2.29
N GLY A 40 8.22 -19.28 -3.35
CA GLY A 40 7.48 -20.54 -3.25
C GLY A 40 6.06 -20.28 -2.72
N ASP A 41 5.62 -21.04 -1.72
CA ASP A 41 4.30 -20.84 -1.09
C ASP A 41 4.28 -19.80 0.04
N LYS A 42 5.45 -19.22 0.36
CA LYS A 42 5.57 -18.29 1.47
C LYS A 42 5.38 -16.86 1.01
N ILE A 43 4.39 -16.17 1.59
CA ILE A 43 4.18 -14.73 1.40
C ILE A 43 4.80 -13.98 2.58
N THR A 44 5.65 -13.00 2.28
CA THR A 44 6.25 -12.09 3.26
C THR A 44 5.78 -10.67 3.03
N VAL A 45 5.54 -9.94 4.12
CA VAL A 45 5.22 -8.51 4.12
C VAL A 45 6.29 -7.81 4.93
N SER A 46 7.01 -6.88 4.31
CA SER A 46 8.04 -6.07 4.96
C SER A 46 7.62 -4.60 4.99
N GLN A 47 8.19 -3.84 5.93
CA GLN A 47 7.83 -2.43 6.18
C GLN A 47 6.31 -2.28 6.43
N TYR A 48 5.84 -3.11 7.36
CA TYR A 48 4.43 -3.23 7.71
C TYR A 48 3.94 -1.98 8.48
N GLN A 49 2.64 -1.69 8.35
CA GLN A 49 1.91 -0.46 8.68
C GLN A 49 1.82 0.51 7.51
N PHE A 50 0.80 0.29 6.67
CA PHE A 50 0.43 1.19 5.58
C PHE A 50 -0.90 1.84 5.94
N THR A 51 -0.89 3.16 6.08
CA THR A 51 -2.08 3.94 6.49
C THR A 51 -2.47 4.83 5.34
N ILE A 52 -3.73 4.73 4.92
CA ILE A 52 -4.32 5.63 3.92
C ILE A 52 -5.13 6.68 4.69
N PRO A 53 -4.66 7.95 4.74
CA PRO A 53 -5.38 8.98 5.47
C PRO A 53 -6.73 9.30 4.82
N PHE A 54 -7.76 9.45 5.64
CA PHE A 54 -9.15 9.63 5.19
C PHE A 54 -9.31 10.81 4.24
N ASN A 55 -8.71 11.94 4.62
CA ASN A 55 -8.78 13.18 3.88
C ASN A 55 -8.24 13.07 2.45
N TYR A 56 -7.30 12.15 2.19
CA TYR A 56 -6.79 11.91 0.85
C TYR A 56 -7.66 10.98 0.00
N MET A 57 -8.50 10.15 0.61
CA MET A 57 -9.45 9.32 -0.13
C MET A 57 -10.66 10.13 -0.62
N LEU A 58 -11.22 10.98 0.24
CA LEU A 58 -12.46 11.72 -0.05
C LEU A 58 -12.25 13.24 -0.25
N GLN A 59 -11.00 13.69 -0.27
CA GLN A 59 -10.62 15.10 -0.47
C GLN A 59 -11.33 16.10 0.46
N ARG A 60 -11.64 15.66 1.69
CA ARG A 60 -12.30 16.49 2.72
C ARG A 60 -11.91 16.04 4.12
N PRO A 61 -12.04 16.89 5.15
CA PRO A 61 -11.85 16.46 6.53
C PRO A 61 -12.92 15.45 6.97
N ALA A 62 -12.54 14.62 7.94
CA ALA A 62 -13.47 13.77 8.66
C ALA A 62 -14.49 14.63 9.41
N LYS A 63 -15.77 14.26 9.32
CA LYS A 63 -16.91 14.92 9.97
C LYS A 63 -17.50 14.07 11.09
N TYR A 64 -17.33 12.75 11.02
CA TYR A 64 -17.89 11.80 11.97
C TYR A 64 -16.81 10.91 12.55
N PRO A 65 -16.96 10.39 13.79
CA PRO A 65 -15.95 9.53 14.42
C PRO A 65 -15.62 8.25 13.64
N ARG A 66 -16.51 7.80 12.75
CA ARG A 66 -16.28 6.62 11.89
C ARG A 66 -15.47 6.93 10.64
N GLU A 67 -15.27 8.20 10.32
CA GLU A 67 -14.45 8.66 9.21
C GLU A 67 -13.00 8.76 9.68
N THR A 68 -12.29 7.65 9.62
CA THR A 68 -10.92 7.52 10.11
C THR A 68 -10.00 7.05 8.99
N ASP A 69 -8.71 7.22 9.21
CA ASP A 69 -7.67 6.66 8.37
C ASP A 69 -7.82 5.14 8.28
N VAL A 70 -7.56 4.60 7.09
CA VAL A 70 -7.62 3.17 6.84
C VAL A 70 -6.24 2.59 7.11
N GLN A 71 -6.13 1.79 8.16
CA GLN A 71 -4.94 1.00 8.45
C GLN A 71 -5.04 -0.34 7.73
N LEU A 72 -4.13 -0.58 6.79
CA LEU A 72 -4.08 -1.86 6.08
C LEU A 72 -3.31 -2.88 6.92
N GLU A 73 -4.06 -3.80 7.52
CA GLU A 73 -3.48 -4.95 8.20
C GLU A 73 -2.77 -5.91 7.24
N LYS A 74 -1.91 -6.76 7.81
CA LYS A 74 -1.06 -7.68 7.05
C LYS A 74 -1.89 -8.59 6.14
N GLN A 75 -3.03 -9.07 6.62
CA GLN A 75 -3.88 -9.97 5.85
C GLN A 75 -4.52 -9.24 4.64
N HIS A 76 -4.91 -7.98 4.79
CA HIS A 76 -5.42 -7.18 3.68
C HIS A 76 -4.37 -7.02 2.58
N LEU A 77 -3.13 -6.73 2.97
CA LEU A 77 -2.00 -6.61 2.05
C LEU A 77 -1.73 -7.92 1.30
N ILE A 78 -1.76 -9.06 2.00
CA ILE A 78 -1.63 -10.39 1.39
C ILE A 78 -2.74 -10.66 0.39
N ASN A 79 -4.00 -10.35 0.73
CA ASN A 79 -5.14 -10.55 -0.16
C ASN A 79 -5.01 -9.73 -1.45
N VAL A 80 -4.56 -8.47 -1.34
CA VAL A 80 -4.30 -7.61 -2.51
C VAL A 80 -3.22 -8.24 -3.39
N ALA A 81 -2.10 -8.68 -2.80
CA ALA A 81 -1.01 -9.30 -3.56
C ALA A 81 -1.45 -10.61 -4.25
N ALA A 82 -2.22 -11.45 -3.56
CA ALA A 82 -2.77 -12.68 -4.12
C ALA A 82 -3.70 -12.41 -5.31
N SER A 83 -4.44 -11.29 -5.32
CA SER A 83 -5.35 -10.96 -6.43
C SER A 83 -4.63 -10.54 -7.72
N VAL A 84 -3.38 -10.09 -7.64
CA VAL A 84 -2.61 -9.57 -8.79
C VAL A 84 -1.58 -10.55 -9.32
N TRP A 85 -1.16 -11.52 -8.52
CA TRP A 85 -0.36 -12.65 -8.97
C TRP A 85 -1.28 -13.64 -9.69
N PRO A 86 -0.86 -14.17 -10.86
CA PRO A 86 -1.64 -15.21 -11.52
C PRO A 86 -1.81 -16.37 -10.55
N GLY A 87 -3.06 -16.79 -10.31
CA GLY A 87 -3.32 -18.01 -9.58
C GLY A 87 -2.64 -19.16 -10.32
N GLU A 88 -1.80 -19.91 -9.61
CA GLU A 88 -1.59 -21.29 -9.99
C GLU A 88 -2.97 -21.92 -9.98
N LYS A 89 -3.49 -22.20 -11.18
CA LYS A 89 -4.75 -22.93 -11.33
C LYS A 89 -4.58 -24.23 -10.55
N THR A 90 -5.27 -24.33 -9.42
CA THR A 90 -5.57 -25.59 -8.77
C THR A 90 -6.34 -26.50 -9.72
#